data_AF-A0A6M1LUI8-F1
#
_entry.id   AF-A0A6M1LUI8-F1
#
_cell.length_a   1.000
_cell.length_b   1.000
_cell.length_c   1.000
_cell.angle_alpha   90.00
_cell.angle_beta   90.00
_cell.angle_gamma   90.00
#
_symmetry.space_group_name_H-M   'P 1'
#
loop_
_entity.id
_entity.type
_entity.pdbx_description
1 polymer ?
#
loop_
_entity_poly.entity_id
_entity_poly.type
_entity_poly.pdbx_seq_one_letter_code
_entity_poly.pdbx_strand_id
1 'polypeptide(L)' 'MKRITFTMDERGLIHRICADEEVEVYIVGPHVPKDRVYRWSSLRVGPAQVDEEIGGWPIGDRHYMPAVN' A
#
# COMPACT_ATOMS: atom_id res chain seq x y z
N MET A 1 7.98 -5.28 14.22
CA MET A 1 7.31 -5.75 12.99
C MET A 1 7.64 -4.76 11.88
N LYS A 2 7.76 -5.20 10.63
CA LYS A 2 8.06 -4.32 9.49
C LYS A 2 6.76 -3.97 8.78
N ARG A 3 6.57 -2.69 8.47
CA ARG A 3 5.33 -2.14 7.94
C ARG A 3 5.48 -1.84 6.46
N ILE A 4 4.36 -2.00 5.75
CA ILE A 4 4.16 -1.55 4.37
C ILE A 4 2.83 -0.81 4.34
N THR A 5 2.80 0.36 3.70
CA THR A 5 1.56 1.13 3.48
C THR A 5 1.22 1.15 2.00
N PHE A 6 -0.08 1.13 1.70
CA PHE A 6 -0.61 1.32 0.36
C PHE A 6 -1.60 2.47 0.42
N THR A 7 -1.32 3.52 -0.35
CA THR A 7 -2.21 4.67 -0.44
C THR A 7 -2.91 4.62 -1.79
N MET A 8 -4.24 4.66 -1.74
CA MET A 8 -5.10 4.56 -2.90
C MET A 8 -5.82 5.88 -3.12
N ASP A 9 -6.02 6.25 -4.39
CA ASP A 9 -6.84 7.41 -4.73
C ASP A 9 -8.36 7.09 -4.62
N GLU A 10 -9.20 8.08 -4.88
CA GLU A 10 -10.66 7.96 -4.85
C GLU A 10 -11.21 6.92 -5.85
N ARG A 11 -10.41 6.53 -6.86
CA ARG A 11 -10.76 5.52 -7.87
C ARG A 11 -10.27 4.13 -7.49
N GLY A 12 -9.62 3.99 -6.34
CA GLY A 12 -9.03 2.75 -5.86
C GLY A 12 -7.74 2.37 -6.57
N LEU A 13 -7.04 3.31 -7.22
CA LEU A 13 -5.73 3.06 -7.79
C LEU A 13 -4.65 3.32 -6.74
N ILE A 14 -3.70 2.39 -6.60
CA ILE A 14 -2.53 2.58 -5.75
C ILE A 14 -1.70 3.71 -6.34
N HIS A 15 -1.51 4.80 -5.58
CA HIS A 15 -0.72 5.94 -6.00
C HIS A 15 0.59 6.08 -5.21
N ARG A 16 0.72 5.42 -4.05
CA ARG A 16 1.93 5.43 -3.21
C ARG A 16 2.07 4.12 -2.42
N ILE A 17 3.32 3.69 -2.26
CA ILE A 17 3.69 2.57 -1.39
C ILE A 17 4.93 3.00 -0.57
N CYS A 18 4.88 2.82 0.75
CA CYS A 18 6.03 3.02 1.65
C CYS A 18 6.34 1.73 2.41
N ALA A 19 7.60 1.51 2.76
CA ALA A 19 8.02 0.36 3.57
C ALA A 19 9.11 0.76 4.59
N ASP A 20 9.12 0.11 5.76
CA ASP A 20 10.16 0.34 6.77
C ASP A 20 11.57 -0.06 6.28
N GLU A 21 11.66 -0.97 5.31
CA GLU A 21 12.90 -1.46 4.72
C GLU A 21 12.71 -1.80 3.24
N GLU A 22 13.80 -2.12 2.54
CA GLU A 22 13.77 -2.45 1.12
C GLU A 22 13.00 -3.76 0.88
N VAL A 23 11.99 -3.69 0.01
CA VAL A 23 11.15 -4.83 -0.38
C VAL A 23 10.81 -4.72 -1.86
N GLU A 24 10.57 -5.86 -2.51
CA GLU A 24 9.98 -5.87 -3.85
C GLU A 24 8.46 -6.01 -3.76
N VAL A 25 7.74 -5.13 -4.47
CA VAL A 25 6.28 -5.15 -4.52
C VAL A 25 5.83 -5.44 -5.95
N TYR A 26 4.96 -6.43 -6.08
CA TYR A 26 4.37 -6.87 -7.34
C TYR A 26 2.84 -6.75 -7.24
N ILE A 27 2.20 -6.12 -8.22
CA ILE A 27 0.74 -5.97 -8.26
C ILE A 27 0.16 -7.04 -9.17
N VAL A 28 -0.77 -7.83 -8.62
CA VAL A 28 -1.55 -8.85 -9.32
C VAL A 28 -3.02 -8.57 -9.07
N GLY A 29 -3.84 -8.53 -10.11
CA GLY A 29 -5.27 -8.26 -9.97
C GLY A 29 -6.03 -8.41 -11.29
N PRO A 30 -7.37 -8.43 -11.24
CA PRO A 30 -8.21 -8.62 -12.43
C PRO A 30 -8.08 -7.49 -13.46
N HIS A 31 -7.60 -6.32 -13.04
CA HIS A 31 -7.36 -5.15 -13.90
C HIS A 31 -5.96 -5.14 -14.53
N VAL A 32 -5.12 -6.13 -14.21
CA VAL A 32 -3.77 -6.28 -14.73
C VAL A 32 -3.79 -7.30 -15.88
N PRO A 33 -3.16 -7.02 -17.04
CA PRO A 33 -2.99 -8.02 -18.10
C PRO A 33 -2.43 -9.35 -17.58
N LYS A 34 -3.06 -10.47 -17.95
CA LYS A 34 -2.72 -11.80 -17.43
C LYS A 34 -1.37 -12.35 -17.91
N ASP A 35 -0.75 -11.71 -18.90
CA ASP A 35 0.51 -12.14 -19.50
C ASP A 35 1.74 -11.60 -18.75
N ARG A 36 1.56 -10.75 -17.73
CA ARG A 36 2.66 -10.10 -17.01
C ARG A 36 2.27 -9.73 -15.57
N VAL A 37 3.30 -9.44 -14.79
CA VAL A 37 3.17 -8.87 -13.44
C VAL A 37 3.88 -7.52 -13.42
N TYR A 38 3.35 -6.56 -12.68
CA TYR A 38 3.90 -5.21 -12.61
C TYR A 38 4.64 -5.02 -11.30
N ARG A 39 5.95 -4.80 -11.40
CA ARG A 39 6.78 -4.39 -10.26
C ARG A 39 6.56 -2.91 -9.98
N TRP A 40 6.36 -2.56 -8.71
CA TRP A 40 6.35 -1.17 -8.27
C TRP A 40 7.78 -0.66 -8.11
N SER A 41 8.22 0.24 -9.00
CA SER A 41 9.61 0.71 -9.04
C SER A 41 9.91 1.92 -8.16
N SER A 42 8.88 2.64 -7.69
CA SER A 42 9.03 3.91 -6.95
C SER A 42 8.64 3.77 -5.48
N LEU A 43 9.19 2.75 -4.81
CA LEU A 43 8.96 2.52 -3.38
C LEU A 43 9.69 3.58 -2.54
N ARG A 44 9.00 4.14 -1.54
CA ARG A 44 9.65 4.98 -0.51
C ARG A 44 10.08 4.11 0.66
N VAL A 45 11.37 4.11 0.97
CA VAL A 45 11.94 3.23 2.00
C VAL A 45 12.37 4.04 3.21
N GLY A 46 12.00 3.57 4.39
CA GLY A 46 12.44 4.09 5.67
C GLY A 46 11.29 4.33 6.65
N PRO A 47 11.49 4.09 7.96
CA PRO A 47 10.43 4.25 8.95
C PRO A 47 9.78 5.63 8.97
N ALA A 48 10.56 6.70 8.75
CA ALA A 48 10.04 8.06 8.69
C ALA A 48 9.02 8.27 7.55
N GLN A 49 9.18 7.59 6.41
CA GLN A 49 8.23 7.67 5.29
C GLN A 49 6.94 6.93 5.62
N VAL A 50 7.03 5.82 6.35
CA VAL A 50 5.85 5.08 6.83
C VAL A 50 5.11 5.91 7.89
N ASP A 51 5.85 6.49 8.84
CA ASP A 51 5.28 7.30 9.91
C ASP A 51 4.60 8.57 9.38
N GLU A 52 5.18 9.23 8.38
CA GLU A 52 4.55 10.35 7.68
C GLU A 52 3.23 9.94 7.02
N GLU A 53 3.19 8.77 6.39
CA GLU A 53 2.01 8.28 5.67
C GLU A 53 0.84 7.94 6.62
N ILE A 54 1.14 7.35 7.78
CA ILE A 54 0.10 6.92 8.75
C ILE A 54 -0.17 7.93 9.86
N GLY A 55 0.70 8.94 10.05
CA GLY A 55 0.74 9.81 11.24
C GLY A 55 -0.52 10.64 11.53
N GLY A 56 -1.46 10.72 10.58
CA GLY A 56 -2.75 11.41 10.74
C GLY A 56 -3.97 10.49 10.80
N TRP A 57 -3.79 9.17 10.75
CA TRP A 57 -4.89 8.21 10.56
C TRP A 57 -5.10 7.34 11.81
N PRO A 58 -6.35 7.11 12.25
CA PRO A 58 -6.63 6.11 13.26
C PRO A 58 -6.31 4.72 12.70
N ILE A 59 -5.43 3.99 13.40
CA ILE A 59 -5.09 2.61 13.03
C ILE A 59 -6.17 1.69 13.58
N GLY A 60 -6.85 0.96 12.70
CA GLY A 60 -7.81 -0.07 13.06
C GLY A 60 -7.50 -1.39 12.35
N ASP A 61 -7.87 -2.51 12.96
CA ASP A 61 -7.70 -3.80 12.31
C ASP A 61 -8.78 -4.01 11.25
N ARG A 62 -8.40 -4.66 10.14
CA ARG A 62 -9.31 -5.02 9.04
C ARG A 62 -10.59 -5.73 9.52
N HIS A 63 -10.50 -6.53 10.59
CA HIS A 63 -11.64 -7.25 11.15
C HIS A 63 -12.72 -6.33 11.76
N TYR A 64 -12.36 -5.07 12.06
CA TYR A 64 -13.28 -4.03 12.56
C TYR A 64 -13.65 -3.02 11.48
N MET A 65 -13.24 -3.24 10.22
CA MET A 65 -13.63 -2.37 9.12
C MET A 65 -15.15 -2.50 8.91
N PRO A 66 -15.92 -1.41 9.02
CA PRO A 66 -17.37 -1.48 8.85
C PRO A 66 -17.70 -2.00 7.45
N ALA A 67 -18.76 -2.80 7.35
CA ALA A 67 -19.27 -3.25 6.06
C ALA A 67 -19.59 -2.02 5.22
N VAL A 68 -18.96 -1.93 4.05
CA VAL A 68 -19.28 -0.90 3.06
C VAL A 68 -20.60 -1.32 2.43
N ASN A 69 -21.67 -0.58 2.69
CA ASN A 69 -22.98 -0.75 2.04
C ASN A 69 -22.91 -0.34 0.57
#